data_AF-K2ADR2-F1
#
_entry.id   AF-K2ADR2-F1
#
_cell.length_a   1.000
_cell.length_b   1.000
_cell.length_c   1.000
_cell.angle_alpha   90.00
_cell.angle_beta   90.00
_cell.angle_gamma   90.00
#
_symmetry.space_group_name_H-M   'P 1'
#
loop_
_entity.id
_entity.type
_entity.pdbx_description
1 polymer ?
#
loop_
_entity_poly.entity_id
_entity_poly.type
_entity_poly.pdbx_seq_one_letter_code
_entity_poly.pdbx_strand_id
1 'polypeptide(L)'
;MFAQPNARQVHISLAEIEPVIWRRLIVPADWTLDQLHLGIQAAFGWANYHLHEFLIGGLRYGDTATLNDGTFDDARVCDSTQVRLRDFQRDSVAFDYLYDFGDGWRHLVRLEDPILLEPAPKFASCIAGARARPPEDVGGISGYERFLEILADPDDPEYADTKRWCGGHFNPDWFDLDQINKDLRNALRSNARRTLNQPKPRQAKS
;
A
#
# COMPACT_ATOMS: atom_id res chain seq x y z
N MET A 1 28.74 1.34 -22.97
CA MET A 1 28.50 1.76 -21.57
C MET A 1 27.21 1.09 -21.16
N PHE A 2 27.22 0.13 -20.23
CA PHE A 2 25.98 -0.51 -19.78
C PHE A 2 25.24 0.51 -18.89
N ALA A 3 24.04 0.92 -19.30
CA ALA A 3 23.22 1.81 -18.49
C ALA A 3 22.69 1.04 -17.27
N GLN A 4 22.82 1.62 -16.08
CA GLN A 4 22.34 0.99 -14.86
C GLN A 4 20.81 1.07 -14.78
N PRO A 5 20.14 0.03 -14.25
CA PRO A 5 18.71 0.06 -14.00
C PRO A 5 18.31 1.30 -13.18
N ASN A 6 17.28 2.01 -13.64
CA ASN A 6 16.78 3.24 -13.03
C ASN A 6 15.39 3.08 -12.39
N ALA A 7 14.83 1.87 -12.47
CA ALA A 7 13.57 1.48 -11.85
C ALA A 7 13.63 0.05 -11.30
N ARG A 8 12.67 -0.27 -10.44
CA ARG A 8 12.43 -1.60 -9.88
C ARG A 8 10.97 -1.97 -10.10
N GLN A 9 10.73 -3.19 -10.57
CA GLN A 9 9.41 -3.79 -10.45
C GLN A 9 9.21 -4.25 -9.00
N VAL A 10 8.04 -3.96 -8.44
CA VAL A 10 7.71 -4.28 -7.05
C VAL A 10 6.31 -4.88 -7.00
N HIS A 11 6.19 -6.09 -6.46
CA HIS A 11 4.92 -6.71 -6.16
C HIS A 11 4.59 -6.54 -4.68
N ILE A 12 3.38 -6.08 -4.37
CA ILE A 12 2.91 -5.83 -3.01
C ILE A 12 1.57 -6.53 -2.83
N SER A 13 1.44 -7.37 -1.82
CA SER A 13 0.18 -8.06 -1.48
C SER A 13 -0.13 -7.94 0.01
N LEU A 14 -1.41 -7.78 0.35
CA LEU A 14 -1.86 -7.90 1.73
C LEU A 14 -1.79 -9.37 2.16
N ALA A 15 -1.14 -9.63 3.29
CA ALA A 15 -1.05 -10.97 3.86
C ALA A 15 -2.39 -11.36 4.50
N GLU A 16 -2.64 -12.67 4.59
CA GLU A 16 -3.75 -13.25 5.37
C GLU A 16 -5.17 -12.85 4.90
N ILE A 17 -5.30 -12.32 3.68
CA ILE A 17 -6.58 -12.04 3.05
C ILE A 17 -6.71 -12.89 1.79
N GLU A 18 -7.85 -13.59 1.67
CA GLU A 18 -8.22 -14.33 0.45
C GLU A 18 -9.61 -13.93 -0.05
N PRO A 19 -9.82 -13.78 -1.38
CA PRO A 19 -8.81 -13.72 -2.44
C PRO A 19 -7.75 -12.60 -2.28
N VAL A 20 -6.51 -12.85 -2.70
CA VAL A 20 -5.41 -11.88 -2.50
C VAL A 20 -5.70 -10.47 -3.05
N ILE A 21 -5.43 -9.45 -2.24
CA ILE A 21 -5.43 -8.03 -2.64
C ILE A 21 -3.99 -7.61 -2.92
N TRP A 22 -3.70 -7.14 -4.14
CA TRP A 22 -2.31 -6.88 -4.55
C TRP A 22 -2.16 -5.81 -5.62
N ARG A 23 -0.94 -5.28 -5.73
CA ARG A 23 -0.49 -4.30 -6.72
C ARG A 23 0.89 -4.69 -7.24
N ARG A 24 1.14 -4.48 -8.53
CA ARG A 24 2.48 -4.54 -9.13
C ARG A 24 2.83 -3.17 -9.70
N LEU A 25 3.92 -2.61 -9.20
CA LEU A 25 4.38 -1.26 -9.47
C LEU A 25 5.71 -1.28 -10.22
N ILE A 26 5.96 -0.23 -10.99
CA ILE A 26 7.29 0.20 -11.42
C ILE A 26 7.66 1.41 -10.59
N VAL A 27 8.75 1.33 -9.84
CA VAL A 27 9.16 2.36 -8.88
C VAL A 27 10.55 2.88 -9.25
N PRO A 28 10.82 4.19 -9.21
CA PRO A 28 12.17 4.71 -9.43
C PRO A 28 13.18 4.08 -8.45
N ALA A 29 14.33 3.62 -8.95
CA ALA A 29 15.31 2.92 -8.11
C ALA A 29 15.96 3.82 -7.05
N ASP A 30 15.93 5.13 -7.26
CA ASP A 30 16.42 6.13 -6.32
C ASP A 30 15.44 6.46 -5.18
N TRP A 31 14.21 5.90 -5.20
CA TRP A 31 13.27 6.12 -4.10
C TRP A 31 13.79 5.54 -2.79
N THR A 32 13.58 6.28 -1.72
CA THR A 32 13.81 5.81 -0.35
C THR A 32 12.70 4.85 0.09
N LEU A 33 12.88 4.13 1.20
CA LEU A 33 11.81 3.34 1.79
C LEU A 33 10.63 4.22 2.23
N ASP A 34 10.88 5.43 2.73
CA ASP A 34 9.83 6.40 3.05
C ASP A 34 9.02 6.85 1.80
N GLN A 35 9.70 7.04 0.67
CA GLN A 35 9.01 7.33 -0.60
C GLN A 35 8.25 6.10 -1.12
N LEU A 36 8.78 4.89 -0.92
CA LEU A 36 8.06 3.65 -1.22
C LEU A 36 6.79 3.55 -0.36
N HIS A 37 6.86 3.87 0.93
CA HIS A 37 5.70 3.94 1.84
C HIS A 37 4.59 4.83 1.25
N LEU A 38 4.91 6.07 0.86
CA LEU A 38 3.95 6.96 0.21
C LEU A 38 3.40 6.40 -1.11
N GLY A 39 4.23 5.65 -1.85
CA GLY A 39 3.82 4.91 -3.04
C GLY A 39 2.83 3.78 -2.76
N ILE A 40 3.06 2.99 -1.71
CA ILE A 40 2.16 1.92 -1.26
C ILE A 40 0.82 2.53 -0.82
N GLN A 41 0.86 3.56 0.01
CA GLN A 41 -0.32 4.33 0.43
C GLN A 41 -1.13 4.84 -0.77
N ALA A 42 -0.46 5.34 -1.80
CA ALA A 42 -1.09 5.74 -3.06
C ALA A 42 -1.72 4.57 -3.82
N ALA A 43 -1.01 3.46 -3.93
CA ALA A 43 -1.41 2.31 -4.74
C ALA A 43 -2.60 1.55 -4.14
N PHE A 44 -2.70 1.55 -2.81
CA PHE A 44 -3.81 0.95 -2.09
C PHE A 44 -4.90 1.97 -1.76
N GLY A 45 -4.61 3.28 -1.80
CA GLY A 45 -5.58 4.34 -1.53
C GLY A 45 -5.83 4.58 -0.04
N TRP A 46 -4.83 4.32 0.79
CA TRP A 46 -4.82 4.68 2.21
C TRP A 46 -4.35 6.11 2.43
N ALA A 47 -4.68 6.64 3.59
CA ALA A 47 -4.58 8.05 3.93
C ALA A 47 -3.34 8.43 4.73
N ASN A 48 -2.48 7.47 5.08
CA ASN A 48 -1.18 7.72 5.70
C ASN A 48 -1.26 8.54 7.00
N TYR A 49 -2.16 8.17 7.91
CA TYR A 49 -2.25 8.81 9.23
C TYR A 49 -1.81 7.90 10.39
N HIS A 50 -1.51 6.65 10.10
CA HIS A 50 -0.99 5.69 11.08
C HIS A 50 0.52 5.48 10.97
N LEU A 51 1.08 4.91 12.04
CA LEU A 51 2.47 4.46 12.07
C LEU A 51 2.70 3.31 11.07
N HIS A 52 3.96 3.19 10.63
CA HIS A 52 4.37 2.15 9.71
C HIS A 52 5.84 1.77 9.93
N GLU A 53 6.21 0.59 9.45
CA GLU A 53 7.60 0.15 9.38
C GLU A 53 7.82 -0.87 8.26
N PHE A 54 9.08 -1.04 7.88
CA PHE A 54 9.53 -2.15 7.06
C PHE A 54 10.40 -3.10 7.89
N LEU A 55 10.16 -4.40 7.75
CA LEU A 55 10.96 -5.45 8.39
C LEU A 55 11.78 -6.16 7.32
N ILE A 56 13.06 -5.80 7.21
CA ILE A 56 13.94 -6.29 6.14
C ILE A 56 15.15 -7.00 6.77
N GLY A 57 15.26 -8.32 6.55
CA GLY A 57 16.40 -9.10 7.04
C GLY A 57 16.57 -9.06 8.56
N GLY A 58 15.48 -8.94 9.32
CA GLY A 58 15.50 -8.85 10.79
C GLY A 58 15.75 -7.45 11.36
N LEU A 59 15.90 -6.43 10.50
CA LEU A 59 16.01 -5.03 10.90
C LEU A 59 14.70 -4.27 10.65
N ARG A 60 14.41 -3.30 11.51
CA ARG A 60 13.25 -2.41 11.40
C ARG A 60 13.67 -1.12 10.72
N TYR A 61 12.91 -0.67 9.73
CA TYR A 61 13.12 0.61 9.05
C TYR A 61 11.87 1.45 9.14
N GLY A 62 11.99 2.68 9.60
CA GLY A 62 10.87 3.61 9.71
C GLY A 62 11.34 4.96 10.25
N ASP A 63 10.44 5.73 10.85
CA ASP A 63 10.81 6.95 11.55
C ASP A 63 11.40 6.63 12.92
N THR A 64 12.69 6.95 13.09
CA THR A 64 13.42 6.69 14.33
C THR A 64 12.90 7.46 15.53
N ALA A 65 12.24 8.61 15.33
CA ALA A 65 11.70 9.40 16.44
C ALA A 65 10.44 8.74 17.05
N THR A 66 9.68 7.99 16.24
CA THR A 66 8.44 7.33 16.66
C THR A 66 8.66 5.87 17.04
N LEU A 67 9.54 5.14 16.36
CA LEU A 67 9.76 3.71 16.59
C LEU A 67 10.78 3.37 17.68
N ASN A 68 11.58 4.35 18.13
CA ASN A 68 12.60 4.16 19.15
C ASN A 68 12.13 4.63 20.54
N ASP A 69 10.87 4.34 20.88
CA ASP A 69 10.21 4.77 22.11
C ASP A 69 10.56 3.92 23.36
N GLY A 70 11.48 2.96 23.21
CA GLY A 70 11.94 2.08 24.28
C GLY A 70 10.97 0.96 24.67
N THR A 71 9.90 0.74 23.90
CA THR A 71 8.90 -0.31 24.18
C THR A 71 9.26 -1.68 23.60
N PHE A 72 10.07 -1.71 22.54
CA PHE A 72 10.57 -2.93 21.91
C PHE A 72 12.06 -3.11 22.21
N ASP A 73 12.35 -4.00 23.14
CA ASP A 73 13.72 -4.38 23.53
C ASP A 73 14.48 -4.94 22.29
N ASP A 74 15.70 -4.46 22.09
CA ASP A 74 16.76 -4.96 21.19
C ASP A 74 16.70 -4.79 19.65
N ALA A 75 15.59 -4.41 19.01
CA ALA A 75 15.59 -4.26 17.54
C ALA A 75 16.12 -2.88 17.09
N ARG A 76 17.31 -2.83 16.47
CA ARG A 76 17.87 -1.60 15.89
C ARG A 76 16.93 -1.03 14.82
N VAL A 77 16.38 0.16 15.08
CA VAL A 77 15.61 0.92 14.11
C VAL A 77 16.56 1.70 13.20
N CYS A 78 16.38 1.54 11.89
CA CYS A 78 17.08 2.28 10.86
C CYS A 78 16.16 3.35 10.24
N ASP A 79 16.74 4.50 9.90
CA ASP A 79 16.01 5.59 9.26
C ASP A 79 15.64 5.21 7.81
N SER A 80 14.33 5.10 7.55
CA SER A 80 13.78 4.75 6.24
C SER A 80 14.06 5.79 5.14
N THR A 81 14.39 7.04 5.52
CA THR A 81 14.74 8.11 4.56
C THR A 81 16.15 7.95 3.99
N GLN A 82 17.00 7.12 4.61
CA GLN A 82 18.40 6.94 4.22
C GLN A 82 18.63 5.71 3.32
N VAL A 83 17.65 4.81 3.21
CA VAL A 83 17.75 3.54 2.47
C VAL A 83 16.97 3.64 1.17
N ARG A 84 17.62 3.35 0.04
CA ARG A 84 17.02 3.42 -1.30
C ARG A 84 16.79 2.04 -1.90
N LEU A 85 15.86 1.96 -2.85
CA LEU A 85 15.57 0.70 -3.56
C LEU A 85 16.77 0.15 -4.33
N ARG A 86 17.64 1.02 -4.85
CA ARG A 86 18.89 0.63 -5.52
C ARG A 86 19.92 -0.03 -4.60
N ASP A 87 19.81 0.15 -3.28
CA ASP A 87 20.74 -0.43 -2.31
C ASP A 87 20.52 -1.95 -2.19
N PHE A 88 19.35 -2.44 -2.60
CA PHE A 88 19.04 -3.86 -2.73
C PHE A 88 19.58 -4.38 -4.06
N GLN A 89 20.77 -5.00 -4.03
CA GLN A 89 21.46 -5.51 -5.23
C GLN A 89 21.06 -6.94 -5.62
N ARG A 90 20.47 -7.72 -4.70
CA ARG A 90 20.10 -9.12 -4.97
C ARG A 90 18.91 -9.20 -5.92
N ASP A 91 18.97 -10.17 -6.82
CA ASP A 91 17.84 -10.56 -7.65
C ASP A 91 16.77 -11.15 -6.73
N SER A 92 15.69 -10.39 -6.55
CA SER A 92 14.60 -10.63 -5.62
C SER A 92 14.92 -10.53 -4.12
N VAL A 93 14.39 -9.47 -3.50
CA VAL A 93 14.32 -9.30 -2.04
C VAL A 93 12.85 -9.24 -1.67
N ALA A 94 12.45 -10.02 -0.66
CA ALA A 94 11.12 -9.93 -0.07
C ALA A 94 11.22 -9.48 1.39
N PHE A 95 10.29 -8.63 1.81
CA PHE A 95 10.21 -8.09 3.16
C PHE A 95 8.78 -7.68 3.51
N ASP A 96 8.54 -7.47 4.80
CA ASP A 96 7.25 -7.02 5.27
C ASP A 96 7.21 -5.50 5.37
N TYR A 97 6.06 -4.93 5.01
CA TYR A 97 5.68 -3.55 5.29
C TYR A 97 4.42 -3.58 6.16
N LEU A 98 4.55 -3.12 7.40
CA LEU A 98 3.46 -3.03 8.36
C LEU A 98 2.93 -1.59 8.37
N TYR A 99 1.63 -1.44 8.17
CA TYR A 99 0.92 -0.17 8.30
C TYR A 99 -0.21 -0.31 9.32
N ASP A 100 -0.40 0.72 10.14
CA ASP A 100 -1.34 0.72 11.25
C ASP A 100 -1.00 -0.35 12.29
N PHE A 101 -0.39 0.07 13.39
CA PHE A 101 -0.01 -0.85 14.46
C PHE A 101 -1.21 -1.30 15.30
N GLY A 102 -2.37 -0.65 15.17
CA GLY A 102 -3.63 -1.10 15.75
C GLY A 102 -4.24 -2.21 14.90
N ASP A 103 -4.53 -1.93 13.63
CA ASP A 103 -5.19 -2.88 12.73
C ASP A 103 -4.24 -3.96 12.17
N GLY A 104 -2.93 -3.70 12.18
CA GLY A 104 -1.89 -4.67 11.87
C GLY A 104 -1.76 -5.04 10.39
N TRP A 105 -1.94 -4.08 9.47
CA TRP A 105 -1.94 -4.40 8.05
C TRP A 105 -0.54 -4.74 7.51
N ARG A 106 -0.25 -6.04 7.43
CA ARG A 106 1.00 -6.56 6.86
C ARG A 106 0.92 -6.73 5.35
N HIS A 107 1.85 -6.11 4.64
CA HIS A 107 2.06 -6.31 3.21
C HIS A 107 3.34 -7.08 2.99
N LEU A 108 3.26 -8.09 2.14
CA LEU A 108 4.44 -8.76 1.59
C LEU A 108 4.91 -7.97 0.37
N VAL A 109 6.05 -7.32 0.50
CA VAL A 109 6.69 -6.55 -0.57
C VAL A 109 7.80 -7.41 -1.18
N ARG A 110 7.74 -7.61 -2.49
CA ARG A 110 8.76 -8.31 -3.27
C ARG A 110 9.32 -7.36 -4.30
N LEU A 111 10.60 -7.03 -4.16
CA LEU A 111 11.38 -6.45 -5.25
C LEU A 111 11.57 -7.55 -6.30
N GLU A 112 11.12 -7.30 -7.52
CA GLU A 112 11.26 -8.18 -8.68
C GLU A 112 12.43 -7.65 -9.54
N ASP A 113 12.22 -7.48 -10.85
CA ASP A 113 13.30 -7.18 -11.78
C ASP A 113 13.81 -5.72 -11.70
N PRO A 114 15.13 -5.50 -11.80
CA PRO A 114 15.68 -4.20 -12.17
C PRO A 114 15.30 -3.84 -13.61
N ILE A 115 14.85 -2.61 -13.83
CA ILE A 115 14.41 -2.13 -15.14
C ILE A 115 15.19 -0.87 -15.52
N LEU A 116 15.58 -0.80 -16.79
CA LEU A 116 16.08 0.42 -17.41
C LEU A 116 14.98 1.01 -18.31
N LEU A 117 14.55 2.24 -18.01
CA LEU A 117 13.56 2.97 -18.80
C LEU A 117 14.16 4.25 -19.39
N GLU A 118 13.74 4.59 -20.62
CA GLU A 118 14.08 5.85 -21.28
C GLU A 118 12.80 6.60 -21.69
N PRO A 119 12.46 7.74 -21.07
CA PRO A 119 13.19 8.42 -20.00
C PRO A 119 13.08 7.71 -18.63
N ALA A 120 14.00 8.00 -17.71
CA ALA A 120 13.92 7.54 -16.34
C ALA A 120 12.61 8.01 -15.65
N PRO A 121 11.91 7.14 -14.90
CA PRO A 121 10.65 7.50 -14.28
C PRO A 121 10.87 8.47 -13.12
N LYS A 122 10.01 9.49 -13.02
CA LYS A 122 10.02 10.44 -11.89
C LYS A 122 9.06 10.04 -10.76
N PHE A 123 8.09 9.19 -11.07
CA PHE A 123 7.05 8.73 -10.17
C PHE A 123 6.83 7.23 -10.41
N ALA A 124 6.29 6.55 -9.41
CA ALA A 124 5.88 5.16 -9.57
C ALA A 124 4.65 5.05 -10.49
N SER A 125 4.50 3.91 -11.15
CA SER A 125 3.30 3.54 -11.90
C SER A 125 2.83 2.15 -11.51
N CYS A 126 1.52 1.94 -11.50
CA CYS A 126 0.93 0.62 -11.36
C CYS A 126 0.75 0.02 -12.76
N ILE A 127 1.13 -1.25 -12.91
CA ILE A 127 1.00 -2.01 -14.17
C ILE A 127 -0.01 -3.14 -14.08
N ALA A 128 -0.30 -3.62 -12.87
CA ALA A 128 -1.31 -4.64 -12.62
C ALA A 128 -1.72 -4.65 -11.15
N GLY A 129 -2.86 -5.27 -10.84
CA GLY A 129 -3.33 -5.47 -9.50
C GLY A 129 -4.74 -6.04 -9.49
N ALA A 130 -5.24 -6.34 -8.30
CA ALA A 130 -6.62 -6.79 -8.12
C ALA A 130 -7.16 -6.36 -6.76
N ARG A 131 -8.49 -6.22 -6.72
CA ARG A 131 -9.32 -5.98 -5.54
C ARG A 131 -9.10 -4.63 -4.87
N ALA A 132 -10.15 -4.20 -4.17
CA ALA A 132 -10.12 -3.01 -3.33
C ALA A 132 -9.36 -3.32 -2.05
N ARG A 133 -8.71 -2.30 -1.49
CA ARG A 133 -8.17 -2.39 -0.12
C ARG A 133 -9.30 -2.52 0.91
N PRO A 134 -9.01 -3.05 2.11
CA PRO A 134 -9.88 -2.84 3.27
C PRO A 134 -10.10 -1.35 3.56
N PRO A 135 -11.29 -0.94 4.02
CA PRO A 135 -11.52 0.41 4.55
C PRO A 135 -10.50 0.78 5.64
N GLU A 136 -10.28 2.08 5.80
CA GLU A 136 -9.43 2.58 6.90
C GLU A 136 -10.17 2.35 8.24
N ASP A 137 -9.43 2.01 9.30
CA ASP A 137 -9.97 1.74 10.66
C ASP A 137 -11.09 0.69 10.70
N VAL A 138 -11.05 -0.30 9.81
CA VAL A 138 -12.08 -1.36 9.78
C VAL A 138 -11.86 -2.42 10.88
N GLY A 139 -10.73 -2.39 11.59
CA GLY A 139 -10.43 -3.31 12.68
C GLY A 139 -9.59 -4.52 12.23
N GLY A 140 -8.62 -4.28 11.35
CA GLY A 140 -7.71 -5.31 10.85
C GLY A 140 -8.42 -6.40 10.05
N ILE A 141 -7.78 -7.56 9.93
CA ILE A 141 -8.27 -8.69 9.11
C ILE A 141 -9.67 -9.12 9.54
N SER A 142 -9.86 -9.40 10.84
CA SER A 142 -11.16 -9.86 11.35
C SER A 142 -12.28 -8.82 11.20
N GLY A 143 -11.94 -7.53 11.34
CA GLY A 143 -12.90 -6.46 11.11
C GLY A 143 -13.29 -6.35 9.63
N TYR A 144 -12.34 -6.53 8.72
CA TYR A 144 -12.62 -6.57 7.28
C TYR A 144 -13.47 -7.78 6.87
N GLU A 145 -13.22 -8.95 7.45
CA GLU A 145 -14.04 -10.14 7.19
C GLU A 145 -15.50 -9.91 7.63
N ARG A 146 -15.71 -9.44 8.87
CA ARG A 146 -17.05 -9.08 9.36
C ARG A 146 -17.71 -7.99 8.51
N PHE A 147 -16.95 -7.00 8.09
CA PHE A 147 -17.43 -5.95 7.19
C PHE A 147 -17.95 -6.51 5.86
N LEU A 148 -17.23 -7.46 5.25
CA LEU A 148 -17.67 -8.11 4.01
C LEU A 148 -18.91 -8.98 4.22
N GLU A 149 -18.98 -9.72 5.33
CA GLU A 149 -20.16 -10.52 5.69
C GLU A 149 -21.42 -9.65 5.79
N ILE A 150 -21.32 -8.53 6.53
CA ILE A 150 -22.43 -7.59 6.68
C ILE A 150 -22.86 -7.05 5.32
N LEU A 151 -21.91 -6.63 4.47
CA LEU A 151 -22.27 -6.07 3.15
C LEU A 151 -22.80 -7.10 2.15
N ALA A 152 -22.57 -8.39 2.38
CA ALA A 152 -23.11 -9.47 1.56
C ALA A 152 -24.58 -9.78 1.89
N ASP A 153 -25.07 -9.39 3.07
CA ASP A 153 -26.44 -9.64 3.55
C ASP A 153 -27.22 -8.33 3.78
N PRO A 154 -28.07 -7.90 2.83
CA PRO A 154 -28.92 -6.72 2.98
C PRO A 154 -29.92 -6.78 4.16
N ASP A 155 -30.19 -7.98 4.70
CA ASP A 155 -31.09 -8.17 5.83
C ASP A 155 -30.34 -8.18 7.18
N ASP A 156 -28.99 -8.14 7.19
CA ASP A 156 -28.20 -7.99 8.42
C ASP A 156 -28.56 -6.66 9.11
N PRO A 157 -28.82 -6.65 10.42
CA PRO A 157 -29.22 -5.44 11.16
C PRO A 157 -28.20 -4.30 11.08
N GLU A 158 -26.91 -4.61 10.83
CA GLU A 158 -25.82 -3.63 10.71
C GLU A 158 -25.60 -3.17 9.26
N TYR A 159 -26.31 -3.73 8.27
CA TYR A 159 -26.09 -3.46 6.84
C TYR A 159 -26.17 -1.97 6.50
N ALA A 160 -27.23 -1.30 6.93
CA ALA A 160 -27.48 0.10 6.58
C ALA A 160 -26.40 1.03 7.14
N ASP A 161 -25.98 0.81 8.38
CA ASP A 161 -24.97 1.61 9.05
C ASP A 161 -23.58 1.34 8.49
N THR A 162 -23.24 0.08 8.26
CA THR A 162 -21.95 -0.33 7.66
C THR A 162 -21.79 0.23 6.25
N LYS A 163 -22.84 0.13 5.43
CA LYS A 163 -22.86 0.71 4.09
C LYS A 163 -22.72 2.24 4.12
N ARG A 164 -23.38 2.91 5.06
CA ARG A 164 -23.24 4.37 5.23
C ARG A 164 -21.82 4.74 5.64
N TRP A 165 -21.24 4.01 6.59
CA TRP A 165 -19.90 4.23 7.11
C TRP A 165 -18.83 4.17 6.00
N CYS A 166 -18.91 3.17 5.12
CA CYS A 166 -17.95 3.03 4.00
C CYS A 166 -18.20 4.00 2.82
N GLY A 167 -19.09 4.99 2.97
CA GLY A 167 -19.41 5.99 1.93
C GLY A 167 -20.55 5.61 0.98
N GLY A 168 -21.32 4.58 1.32
CA GLY A 168 -22.55 4.19 0.64
C GLY A 168 -22.39 3.13 -0.46
N HIS A 169 -21.15 2.75 -0.80
CA HIS A 169 -20.83 1.73 -1.78
C HIS A 169 -19.47 1.11 -1.51
N PHE A 170 -19.38 -0.21 -1.62
CA PHE A 170 -18.12 -0.94 -1.60
C PHE A 170 -18.26 -2.18 -2.49
N ASN A 171 -17.31 -2.36 -3.40
CA ASN A 171 -17.13 -3.58 -4.17
C ASN A 171 -15.73 -4.14 -3.83
N PRO A 172 -15.63 -5.33 -3.21
CA PRO A 172 -14.34 -5.91 -2.82
C PRO A 172 -13.43 -6.19 -4.03
N ASP A 173 -14.00 -6.44 -5.21
CA ASP A 173 -13.22 -6.77 -6.41
C ASP A 173 -12.89 -5.55 -7.28
N TRP A 174 -13.21 -4.34 -6.80
CA TRP A 174 -12.93 -3.11 -7.53
C TRP A 174 -11.43 -2.85 -7.68
N PHE A 175 -11.00 -2.58 -8.91
CA PHE A 175 -9.63 -2.20 -9.24
C PHE A 175 -9.64 -1.20 -10.40
N ASP A 176 -9.04 -0.03 -10.20
CA ASP A 176 -8.98 1.05 -11.19
C ASP A 176 -7.52 1.50 -11.39
N LEU A 177 -6.93 1.00 -12.47
CA LEU A 177 -5.53 1.26 -12.82
C LEU A 177 -5.25 2.75 -13.09
N ASP A 178 -6.21 3.46 -13.67
CA ASP A 178 -6.05 4.88 -14.04
C ASP A 178 -6.10 5.77 -12.80
N GLN A 179 -7.03 5.50 -11.89
CA GLN A 179 -7.12 6.20 -10.61
C GLN A 179 -5.88 5.95 -9.75
N ILE A 180 -5.42 4.70 -9.65
CA ILE A 180 -4.18 4.36 -8.94
C ILE A 180 -2.98 5.11 -9.54
N ASN A 181 -2.83 5.13 -10.87
CA ASN A 181 -1.73 5.85 -11.51
C ASN A 181 -1.81 7.37 -11.31
N LYS A 182 -3.02 7.94 -11.26
CA LYS A 182 -3.22 9.35 -10.90
C LYS A 182 -2.77 9.62 -9.46
N ASP A 183 -3.07 8.72 -8.54
CA ASP A 183 -2.69 8.82 -7.14
C ASP A 183 -1.17 8.66 -6.93
N LEU A 184 -0.54 7.75 -7.67
CA LEU A 184 0.92 7.54 -7.65
C LEU A 184 1.69 8.76 -8.19
N ARG A 185 1.21 9.41 -9.27
CA ARG A 185 1.81 10.66 -9.79
C ARG A 185 1.86 11.79 -8.77
N ASN A 186 0.97 11.75 -7.78
CA ASN A 186 0.87 12.77 -6.74
C ASN A 186 1.44 12.30 -5.39
N ALA A 187 1.96 11.07 -5.28
CA ALA A 187 2.25 10.43 -3.99
C ALA A 187 3.24 11.20 -3.11
N LEU A 188 4.24 11.84 -3.71
CA LEU A 188 5.27 12.58 -2.99
C LEU A 188 4.91 14.06 -2.75
N ARG A 189 3.69 14.48 -3.08
CA ARG A 189 3.23 15.86 -2.81
C ARG A 189 2.71 15.96 -1.39
N SER A 190 3.12 17.00 -0.67
CA SER A 190 2.69 17.26 0.72
C SER A 190 1.18 17.40 0.92
N ASN A 191 0.44 17.80 -0.13
CA ASN A 191 -1.01 17.98 -0.11
C ASN A 191 -1.76 16.93 -0.93
N ALA A 192 -1.19 15.74 -1.11
CA ALA A 192 -1.84 14.65 -1.83
C ALA A 192 -3.17 14.27 -1.15
N ARG A 193 -4.29 14.55 -1.82
CA ARG A 193 -5.61 14.10 -1.35
C ARG A 193 -5.84 12.66 -1.78
N ARG A 194 -6.30 11.83 -0.86
CA ARG A 194 -6.71 10.45 -1.12
C ARG A 194 -8.23 10.34 -1.04
N THR A 195 -8.82 9.60 -1.95
CA THR A 195 -10.24 9.30 -1.89
C THR A 195 -10.43 8.13 -0.94
N LEU A 196 -11.00 8.39 0.24
CA LEU A 196 -11.17 7.37 1.29
C LEU A 196 -12.21 6.29 0.93
N ASN A 197 -13.23 6.67 0.17
CA ASN A 197 -14.36 5.82 -0.16
C ASN A 197 -14.37 5.49 -1.65
N GLN A 198 -14.87 4.30 -2.00
CA GLN A 198 -14.97 3.93 -3.41
C GLN A 198 -15.91 4.89 -4.17
N PRO A 199 -15.56 5.30 -5.40
CA PRO A 199 -16.47 6.07 -6.22
C PRO A 199 -17.71 5.24 -6.50
N LYS A 200 -18.89 5.86 -6.38
CA LYS A 200 -20.14 5.18 -6.76
C LYS A 200 -20.07 4.86 -8.26
N PRO A 201 -20.50 3.66 -8.70
CA PRO A 201 -20.59 3.34 -10.11
C PRO A 201 -21.48 4.40 -10.78
N ARG A 202 -21.01 4.93 -11.91
CA ARG A 202 -21.85 5.82 -12.73
C ARG A 202 -23.08 5.03 -13.13
N GLN A 203 -24.27 5.51 -12.78
CA GLN A 203 -25.51 4.95 -13.33
C GLN A 203 -25.38 4.98 -14.85
N ALA A 204 -25.50 3.83 -15.49
CA ALA A 204 -25.58 3.77 -16.95
C ALA A 204 -26.71 4.70 -17.37
N LYS A 205 -26.42 5.67 -18.24
CA LYS A 205 -27.48 6.45 -18.86
C LYS A 205 -28.32 5.47 -19.67
N SER A 206 -29.55 5.24 -19.22
CA SER A 206 -30.60 4.55 -19.97
C SER A 206 -30.90 5.29 -21.27
#